data_AF-A0A2C5W2K8-F1
#
_entry.id   AF-A0A2C5W2K8-F1
#
_cell.length_a   1.000
_cell.length_b   1.000
_cell.length_c   1.000
_cell.angle_alpha   90.00
_cell.angle_beta   90.00
_cell.angle_gamma   90.00
#
_symmetry.space_group_name_H-M   'P 1'
#
loop_
_entity.id
_entity.type
_entity.pdbx_description
1 polymer ?
#
loop_
_entity_poly.entity_id
_entity_poly.type
_entity_poly.pdbx_seq_one_letter_code
_entity_poly.pdbx_strand_id
1 'polypeptide(L)'
;MFKPTPNPPETNPASPYESLDSRKLHEAAERALDHYLTPTSQIMASGDQSKPMFFANPAYDTESLLANASESLGSATTMLNDFAALLEVSHRKTLLGIAQVVMLGELAVNQALDNVELKA
;
A
#
# COMPACT_ATOMS: atom_id res chain seq x y z
N MET A 1 58.33 -28.29 -37.14
CA MET A 1 57.09 -27.51 -37.35
C MET A 1 56.90 -26.60 -36.14
N PHE A 2 57.14 -25.30 -36.31
CA PHE A 2 56.82 -24.27 -35.32
C PHE A 2 55.48 -23.65 -35.71
N LYS A 3 54.55 -23.50 -34.76
CA LYS A 3 53.27 -22.81 -34.96
C LYS A 3 53.46 -21.32 -34.72
N PRO A 4 53.38 -20.45 -35.74
CA PRO A 4 53.15 -19.02 -35.51
C PRO A 4 51.65 -18.78 -35.32
N THR A 5 51.25 -18.49 -34.08
CA THR A 5 49.90 -17.97 -33.78
C THR A 5 49.93 -16.45 -34.02
N PRO A 6 49.07 -15.86 -34.87
CA PRO A 6 49.04 -14.41 -35.05
C PRO A 6 48.22 -13.78 -33.92
N ASN A 7 48.81 -12.83 -33.19
CA ASN A 7 48.07 -11.98 -32.25
C ASN A 7 47.10 -11.06 -33.04
N PRO A 8 45.84 -10.88 -32.59
CA PRO A 8 44.93 -9.90 -33.18
C PRO A 8 45.38 -8.46 -32.85
N PRO A 9 45.07 -7.46 -33.72
CA PRO A 9 45.50 -6.09 -33.52
C PRO A 9 44.84 -5.46 -32.28
N GLU A 10 45.65 -4.69 -31.53
CA GLU A 10 45.22 -3.89 -30.38
C GLU A 10 44.06 -2.96 -30.80
N THR A 11 42.85 -3.27 -30.34
CA THR A 11 41.68 -2.41 -30.56
C THR A 11 41.74 -1.32 -29.50
N ASN A 12 42.11 -0.10 -29.89
CA ASN A 12 42.12 1.05 -28.99
C ASN A 12 40.69 1.27 -28.46
N PRO A 13 40.43 1.14 -27.15
CA PRO A 13 39.09 1.36 -26.61
C PRO A 13 38.78 2.84 -26.77
N ALA A 14 37.85 3.17 -27.67
CA ALA A 14 37.35 4.54 -27.82
C ALA A 14 36.92 5.04 -26.43
N SER A 15 37.61 6.09 -25.96
CA SER A 15 37.38 6.63 -24.62
C SER A 15 36.00 7.30 -24.60
N PRO A 16 35.16 7.11 -23.56
CA PRO A 16 33.77 7.58 -23.54
C PRO A 16 33.55 9.09 -23.71
N TYR A 17 34.62 9.89 -23.78
CA TYR A 17 34.59 11.35 -23.84
C TYR A 17 35.36 11.96 -25.02
N GLU A 18 35.61 11.20 -26.09
CA GLU A 18 36.49 11.60 -27.19
C GLU A 18 35.93 12.72 -28.10
N SER A 19 34.61 12.94 -28.11
CA SER A 19 33.94 13.96 -28.96
C SER A 19 33.10 14.95 -28.16
N LEU A 20 32.83 16.14 -28.71
CA LEU A 20 32.01 17.17 -28.03
C LEU A 20 30.57 16.70 -27.73
N ASP A 21 30.02 15.82 -28.56
CA ASP A 21 28.67 15.26 -28.36
C ASP A 21 28.65 14.06 -27.41
N SER A 22 29.80 13.48 -27.05
CA SER A 22 29.90 12.34 -26.13
C SER A 22 29.25 12.61 -24.78
N ARG A 23 29.41 13.82 -24.23
CA ARG A 23 28.79 14.23 -22.96
C ARG A 23 27.27 14.28 -23.05
N LYS A 24 26.73 14.78 -24.18
CA LYS A 24 25.28 14.82 -24.41
C LYS A 24 24.71 13.42 -24.59
N LEU A 25 25.42 12.55 -25.30
CA LEU A 25 25.04 11.15 -25.48
C LEU A 25 25.09 10.38 -24.16
N HIS A 26 26.13 10.60 -23.35
CA HIS A 26 26.24 10.03 -22.01
C HIS A 26 25.09 10.52 -21.10
N GLU A 27 24.82 11.82 -21.06
CA GLU A 27 23.71 12.39 -20.29
C GLU A 27 22.34 11.86 -20.77
N ALA A 28 22.15 11.71 -22.09
CA ALA A 28 20.95 11.11 -22.66
C ALA A 28 20.81 9.63 -22.29
N ALA A 29 21.91 8.88 -22.26
CA ALA A 29 21.94 7.48 -21.84
C ALA A 29 21.61 7.33 -20.36
N GLU A 30 22.21 8.14 -19.48
CA GLU A 30 21.89 8.15 -18.04
C GLU A 30 20.42 8.52 -17.81
N ARG A 31 19.90 9.53 -18.51
CA ARG A 31 18.47 9.90 -18.42
C ARG A 31 17.54 8.77 -18.88
N ALA A 32 17.91 8.04 -19.93
CA ALA A 32 17.14 6.89 -20.41
C ALA A 32 17.21 5.73 -19.40
N LEU A 33 18.39 5.46 -18.83
CA LEU A 33 18.57 4.46 -17.79
C LEU A 33 17.75 4.79 -16.55
N ASP A 34 17.79 6.03 -16.05
CA ASP A 34 16.97 6.48 -14.93
C ASP A 34 15.48 6.27 -15.20
N HIS A 35 15.01 6.62 -16.41
CA HIS A 35 13.60 6.47 -16.77
C HIS A 35 13.11 5.01 -16.76
N TYR A 36 13.93 4.06 -17.23
CA TYR A 36 13.55 2.64 -17.31
C TYR A 36 13.90 1.84 -16.07
N LEU A 37 14.96 2.20 -15.34
CA LEU A 37 15.49 1.44 -14.21
C LEU A 37 15.06 2.00 -12.85
N THR A 38 14.57 3.25 -12.78
CA THR A 38 14.06 3.86 -11.53
C THR A 38 12.59 4.32 -11.61
N PRO A 39 11.64 3.49 -12.09
CA PRO A 39 10.23 3.88 -12.12
C PRO A 39 9.64 4.07 -10.70
N THR A 40 10.15 3.33 -9.72
CA THR A 40 9.63 3.31 -8.34
C THR A 40 9.81 4.65 -7.61
N SER A 41 10.93 5.36 -7.83
CA SER A 41 11.19 6.67 -7.22
C SER A 41 10.28 7.77 -7.76
N GLN A 42 9.83 7.66 -9.03
CA GLN A 42 8.88 8.60 -9.63
C GLN A 42 7.43 8.31 -9.19
N ILE A 43 7.05 7.03 -9.02
CA ILE A 43 5.74 6.61 -8.50
C ILE A 43 5.56 7.02 -7.03
N MET A 44 6.63 7.00 -6.23
CA MET A 44 6.60 7.46 -4.84
C MET A 44 6.65 9.00 -4.71
N ALA A 45 7.10 9.71 -5.75
CA ALA A 45 7.19 11.17 -5.77
C ALA A 45 5.87 11.86 -6.16
N SER A 46 4.94 11.16 -6.82
CA SER A 46 3.55 11.60 -6.94
C SER A 46 2.83 11.38 -5.61
N GLY A 47 3.17 12.21 -4.62
CA GLY A 47 2.55 12.27 -3.32
C GLY A 47 1.16 12.89 -3.39
N ASP A 48 0.26 12.32 -4.20
CA ASP A 48 -1.17 12.58 -4.04
C ASP A 48 -1.60 11.81 -2.79
N GLN A 49 -1.37 12.42 -1.63
CA GLN A 49 -1.95 11.92 -0.39
C GLN A 49 -3.47 11.95 -0.59
N SER A 50 -4.07 10.78 -0.81
CA SER A 50 -5.51 10.68 -1.04
C SER A 50 -6.21 11.39 0.11
N LYS A 51 -6.85 12.52 -0.17
CA LYS A 51 -7.60 13.25 0.84
C LYS A 51 -8.78 12.36 1.23
N PRO A 52 -8.93 11.98 2.51
CA PRO A 52 -10.04 11.13 2.90
C PRO A 52 -11.35 11.90 2.68
N MET A 53 -12.34 11.20 2.11
CA MET A 53 -13.67 11.77 1.83
C MET A 53 -14.46 11.98 3.12
N PHE A 54 -14.16 11.24 4.19
CA PHE A 54 -14.86 11.26 5.46
C PHE A 54 -13.86 11.37 6.63
N PHE A 55 -14.27 12.10 7.67
CA PHE A 55 -13.52 12.26 8.91
C PHE A 55 -14.45 12.00 10.11
N ALA A 56 -13.89 11.54 11.22
CA ALA A 56 -14.58 11.61 12.50
C ALA A 56 -14.85 13.08 12.85
N ASN A 57 -16.03 13.36 13.39
CA ASN A 57 -16.40 14.73 13.74
C ASN A 57 -15.54 15.20 14.94
N PRO A 58 -14.71 16.25 14.78
CA PRO A 58 -13.80 16.71 15.83
C PRO A 58 -14.52 17.34 17.03
N ALA A 59 -15.83 17.58 16.93
CA ALA A 59 -16.63 18.08 18.05
C ALA A 59 -16.90 17.02 19.13
N TYR A 60 -16.74 15.74 18.81
CA TYR A 60 -16.96 14.63 19.74
C TYR A 60 -15.63 14.07 20.24
N ASP A 61 -15.63 13.65 21.49
CA ASP A 61 -14.48 13.03 22.13
C ASP A 61 -14.34 11.55 21.75
N THR A 62 -13.16 10.99 22.00
CA THR A 62 -12.82 9.61 21.61
C THR A 62 -13.73 8.59 22.28
N GLU A 63 -14.13 8.81 23.55
CA GLU A 63 -15.02 7.89 24.28
C GLU A 63 -16.38 7.81 23.58
N SER A 64 -17.01 8.95 23.30
CA SER A 64 -18.29 9.01 22.58
C SER A 64 -18.21 8.36 21.19
N LEU A 65 -17.12 8.61 20.45
CA LEU A 65 -16.93 8.02 19.12
C LEU A 65 -16.78 6.49 19.18
N LEU A 66 -16.01 5.97 20.15
CA LEU A 66 -15.81 4.53 20.33
C LEU A 66 -17.06 3.83 20.87
N ALA A 67 -17.81 4.47 21.78
CA ALA A 67 -19.08 3.94 22.28
C ALA A 67 -20.11 3.81 21.14
N ASN A 68 -20.26 4.85 20.31
CA ASN A 68 -21.11 4.79 19.13
C ASN A 68 -20.64 3.74 18.12
N ALA A 69 -19.33 3.58 17.93
CA ALA A 69 -18.78 2.55 17.05
C ALA A 69 -19.08 1.14 17.57
N SER A 70 -18.96 0.90 18.88
CA SER A 70 -19.33 -0.36 19.51
C SER A 70 -20.80 -0.71 19.30
N GLU A 71 -21.71 0.23 19.58
CA GLU A 71 -23.15 0.05 19.35
C GLU A 71 -23.48 -0.22 17.87
N SER A 72 -22.81 0.49 16.96
CA SER A 72 -22.98 0.30 15.51
C SER A 72 -22.51 -1.08 15.05
N LEU A 73 -21.39 -1.58 15.57
CA LEU A 73 -20.86 -2.90 15.24
C LEU A 73 -21.74 -4.02 15.84
N GLY A 74 -22.22 -3.87 17.08
CA GLY A 74 -23.20 -4.78 17.68
C GLY A 74 -24.52 -4.83 16.90
N SER A 75 -24.99 -3.68 16.44
CA SER A 75 -26.17 -3.58 15.55
C SER A 75 -25.93 -4.29 14.21
N ALA A 76 -24.76 -4.08 13.60
CA ALA A 76 -24.39 -4.75 12.35
C ALA A 76 -24.30 -6.27 12.52
N THR A 77 -23.74 -6.76 13.63
CA THR A 77 -23.72 -8.19 13.98
C THR A 77 -25.14 -8.76 14.04
N THR A 78 -26.07 -8.08 14.71
CA THR A 78 -27.48 -8.48 14.77
C THR A 78 -28.09 -8.58 13.37
N MET A 79 -27.95 -7.53 12.56
CA MET A 79 -28.47 -7.50 11.19
C MET A 79 -27.89 -8.60 10.31
N LEU A 80 -26.59 -8.90 10.45
CA LEU A 80 -25.93 -9.97 9.70
C LEU A 80 -26.46 -11.34 10.11
N ASN A 81 -26.66 -11.58 11.41
CA ASN A 81 -27.22 -12.84 11.89
C ASN A 81 -28.68 -13.03 11.46
N ASP A 82 -29.49 -11.97 11.54
CA ASP A 82 -30.87 -11.98 11.05
C ASP A 82 -30.92 -12.28 9.56
N PHE A 83 -30.05 -11.63 8.77
CA PHE A 83 -30.00 -11.88 7.34
C PHE A 83 -29.46 -13.29 7.02
N ALA A 84 -28.52 -13.82 7.80
CA ALA A 84 -28.01 -15.18 7.64
C ALA A 84 -29.12 -16.23 7.83
N ALA A 85 -30.09 -15.97 8.72
CA ALA A 85 -31.24 -16.85 8.97
C ALA A 85 -32.16 -16.96 7.73
N LEU A 86 -32.20 -15.94 6.87
CA LEU A 86 -33.02 -15.91 5.65
C LEU A 86 -32.36 -16.61 4.45
N LEU A 87 -31.06 -16.91 4.52
CA LEU A 87 -30.31 -17.46 3.41
C LEU A 87 -30.26 -18.98 3.39
N GLU A 88 -30.09 -19.54 2.19
CA GLU A 88 -29.73 -20.94 1.98
C GLU A 88 -28.38 -21.27 2.63
N VAL A 89 -28.18 -22.56 2.94
CA VAL A 89 -27.02 -23.05 3.72
C VAL A 89 -25.68 -22.65 3.07
N SER A 90 -25.61 -22.61 1.74
CA SER A 90 -24.41 -22.22 0.97
C SER A 90 -23.93 -20.80 1.28
N HIS A 91 -24.84 -19.83 1.38
CA HIS A 91 -24.52 -18.42 1.62
C HIS A 91 -24.53 -18.04 3.11
N ARG A 92 -25.28 -18.79 3.93
CA ARG A 92 -25.36 -18.58 5.38
C ARG A 92 -23.99 -18.61 6.04
N LYS A 93 -23.12 -19.55 5.68
CA LYS A 93 -21.78 -19.66 6.27
C LYS A 93 -20.90 -18.46 5.96
N THR A 94 -20.98 -17.91 4.75
CA THR A 94 -20.27 -16.69 4.38
C THR A 94 -20.73 -15.52 5.26
N LEU A 95 -22.04 -15.35 5.43
CA LEU A 95 -22.57 -14.26 6.24
C LEU A 95 -22.22 -14.38 7.73
N LEU A 96 -22.28 -15.59 8.28
CA LEU A 96 -21.83 -15.86 9.65
C LEU A 96 -20.33 -15.58 9.83
N GLY A 97 -19.52 -15.87 8.82
CA GLY A 97 -18.10 -15.50 8.82
C GLY A 97 -17.89 -13.98 8.86
N ILE A 98 -18.68 -13.22 8.08
CA ILE A 98 -18.64 -11.75 8.12
C ILE A 98 -19.09 -11.24 9.50
N ALA A 99 -20.18 -11.78 10.06
CA ALA A 99 -20.63 -11.44 11.41
C ALA A 99 -19.53 -11.69 12.46
N GLN A 100 -18.80 -12.80 12.33
CA GLN A 100 -17.67 -13.09 13.21
C GLN A 100 -16.55 -12.04 13.11
N VAL A 101 -16.21 -11.58 11.90
CA VAL A 101 -15.22 -10.51 11.73
C VAL A 101 -15.70 -9.20 12.35
N VAL A 102 -16.99 -8.86 12.20
CA VAL A 102 -17.59 -7.67 12.82
C VAL A 102 -17.55 -7.75 14.35
N MET A 103 -17.92 -8.90 14.94
CA MET A 103 -17.83 -9.12 16.39
C MET A 103 -16.40 -9.00 16.93
N LEU A 104 -15.39 -9.44 16.17
CA LEU A 104 -13.98 -9.26 16.56
C LEU A 104 -13.58 -7.77 16.51
N GLY A 105 -14.09 -7.01 15.55
CA GLY A 105 -13.93 -5.56 15.50
C GLY A 105 -14.58 -4.86 16.69
N GLU A 106 -15.81 -5.26 17.05
CA GLU A 106 -16.52 -4.75 18.22
C GLU A 106 -15.73 -5.01 19.51
N LEU A 107 -15.18 -6.21 19.67
CA LEU A 107 -14.33 -6.56 20.81
C LEU A 107 -13.08 -5.66 20.89
N ALA A 108 -12.42 -5.41 19.75
CA ALA A 108 -11.26 -4.52 19.70
C ALA A 108 -11.62 -3.06 20.02
N VAL A 109 -12.79 -2.59 19.56
CA VAL A 109 -13.31 -1.25 19.89
C VAL A 109 -13.66 -1.13 21.37
N ASN A 110 -14.29 -2.15 21.95
CA ASN A 110 -14.56 -2.19 23.39
C ASN A 110 -13.26 -2.16 24.21
N GLN A 111 -12.25 -2.93 23.81
CA GLN A 111 -10.93 -2.86 24.44
C GLN A 111 -10.29 -1.46 24.28
N ALA A 112 -10.44 -0.81 23.12
CA ALA A 112 -9.95 0.55 22.95
C ALA A 112 -10.69 1.54 23.86
N LEU A 113 -12.01 1.39 24.01
CA LEU A 113 -12.86 2.19 24.89
C LEU A 113 -12.45 2.04 26.36
N ASP A 114 -12.19 0.82 26.82
CA ASP A 114 -11.71 0.53 28.18
C ASP A 114 -10.35 1.21 28.49
N ASN A 115 -9.56 1.49 27.47
CA ASN A 115 -8.25 2.14 27.58
C ASN A 115 -8.29 3.67 27.39
N VAL A 116 -9.47 4.25 27.16
CA VAL A 116 -9.59 5.72 27.06
C VAL A 116 -9.41 6.31 28.46
N GLU A 117 -8.32 7.05 28.66
CA GLU A 117 -8.12 7.82 29.88
C GLU A 117 -9.11 8.99 29.93
N LEU A 118 -9.84 9.11 31.04
CA LEU A 118 -10.69 10.26 31.30
C LEU A 118 -9.82 11.51 31.40
N LYS A 119 -10.10 12.52 30.56
CA LYS A 119 -9.48 13.85 30.75
C LYS A 119 -9.96 14.42 32.08
N ALA A 120 -9.01 14.61 33.00
CA ALA A 120 -9.22 15.26 34.29
C ALA A 120 -9.58 16.75 34.15
#